data_AF-A0A5K8ABV1-F1
#
_entry.id   AF-A0A5K8ABV1-F1
#
_cell.length_a   1.000
_cell.length_b   1.000
_cell.length_c   1.000
_cell.angle_alpha   90.00
_cell.angle_beta   90.00
_cell.angle_gamma   90.00
#
_symmetry.space_group_name_H-M   'P 1'
#
loop_
_entity.id
_entity.type
_entity.pdbx_description
1 polymer ?
#
loop_
_entity_poly.entity_id
_entity_poly.type
_entity_poly.pdbx_seq_one_letter_code
_entity_poly.pdbx_strand_id
1 'polypeptide(L)' 'MNPTETKRFNKLYQHHLRMLKLQGKAQKTIDAYARAVRRISAYFDCCPDQLTLEQREHYFSALVASHSWSTVKVDRNGLI' A
#
# COMPACT_ATOMS: atom_id res chain seq x y z
N MET A 1 -6.42 -4.58 12.82
CA MET A 1 -7.68 -4.52 12.08
C MET A 1 -8.67 -5.50 12.66
N ASN A 2 -9.92 -5.07 12.80
CA ASN A 2 -11.01 -5.97 13.17
C ASN A 2 -11.40 -6.90 11.99
N PRO A 3 -12.20 -7.95 12.21
CA PRO A 3 -12.57 -8.90 11.16
C PRO A 3 -13.32 -8.28 9.98
N THR A 4 -14.10 -7.22 10.21
CA THR A 4 -14.84 -6.49 9.18
C THR A 4 -13.90 -5.68 8.29
N GLU A 5 -12.95 -4.97 8.89
CA GLU A 5 -11.88 -4.25 8.20
C GLU A 5 -11.00 -5.20 7.40
N THR A 6 -10.71 -6.39 7.94
CA THR A 6 -9.91 -7.39 7.23
C THR A 6 -10.60 -7.89 5.96
N LYS A 7 -11.91 -8.14 6.02
CA LYS A 7 -12.71 -8.49 4.83
C LYS A 7 -12.72 -7.36 3.81
N ARG A 8 -12.86 -6.11 4.27
CA ARG A 8 -12.82 -4.91 3.43
C ARG A 8 -11.46 -4.72 2.77
N PHE A 9 -10.38 -4.85 3.54
CA PHE A 9 -9.00 -4.83 3.09
C PHE A 9 -8.78 -5.85 1.98
N ASN A 10 -9.17 -7.11 2.20
CA ASN A 10 -9.00 -8.18 1.22
C ASN A 10 -9.73 -7.88 -0.09
N LYS A 11 -10.96 -7.32 -0.03
CA LYS A 11 -11.71 -6.92 -1.23
C LYS A 11 -11.00 -5.82 -2.01
N LEU A 12 -10.53 -4.78 -1.32
CA LEU A 12 -9.80 -3.65 -1.92
C LEU A 12 -8.45 -4.10 -2.48
N TYR A 13 -7.73 -4.96 -1.76
CA TYR A 13 -6.46 -5.53 -2.18
C TYR A 13 -6.62 -6.34 -3.47
N GLN A 14 -7.62 -7.23 -3.54
CA GLN A 14 -7.91 -7.99 -4.76
C GLN A 14 -8.37 -7.11 -5.93
N HIS A 15 -9.09 -6.02 -5.64
CA HIS A 15 -9.41 -5.02 -6.65
C HIS A 15 -8.15 -4.33 -7.19
N HIS A 16 -7.26 -3.87 -6.30
CA HIS A 16 -6.00 -3.23 -6.66
C HIS A 16 -5.11 -4.15 -7.52
N LEU A 17 -4.94 -5.42 -7.16
CA LEU A 17 -4.19 -6.38 -7.96
C LEU A 17 -4.77 -6.54 -9.38
N ARG A 18 -6.10 -6.63 -9.51
CA ARG A 18 -6.77 -6.69 -10.81
C ARG A 18 -6.53 -5.44 -11.64
N MET A 19 -6.61 -4.25 -11.02
CA MET A 19 -6.33 -2.99 -11.71
C MET A 19 -4.89 -2.92 -12.21
N LEU A 20 -3.90 -3.29 -11.39
CA LEU A 20 -2.50 -3.30 -11.81
C LEU A 20 -2.24 -4.27 -12.97
N LYS A 21 -2.93 -5.42 -12.98
CA LYS A 21 -2.89 -6.36 -14.10
C LYS A 21 -3.49 -5.76 -15.37
N LEU A 22 -4.66 -5.11 -15.27
CA LEU A 22 -5.30 -4.43 -16.40
C LEU A 22 -4.49 -3.25 -16.94
N GLN A 23 -3.72 -2.58 -16.09
CA GLN A 23 -2.77 -1.55 -16.50
C GLN A 23 -1.51 -2.10 -17.21
N GLY A 24 -1.41 -3.42 -17.41
CA GLY A 24 -0.25 -4.05 -18.06
C GLY A 24 1.04 -3.97 -17.26
N LYS A 25 0.97 -3.82 -15.92
CA LYS A 25 2.17 -3.80 -15.08
C LYS A 25 2.84 -5.18 -15.08
N ALA A 26 4.17 -5.19 -15.10
CA ALA A 26 4.94 -6.43 -14.95
C ALA A 26 4.68 -7.08 -13.58
N GLN A 27 4.75 -8.41 -13.50
CA GLN A 27 4.49 -9.16 -12.25
C GLN A 27 5.31 -8.63 -11.07
N LYS A 28 6.60 -8.37 -11.28
CA LYS A 28 7.50 -7.79 -10.26
C LYS A 28 7.00 -6.45 -9.71
N THR A 29 6.37 -5.63 -10.56
CA THR A 29 5.80 -4.33 -10.18
C THR A 29 4.51 -4.52 -9.40
N ILE A 30 3.65 -5.45 -9.83
CA ILE A 30 2.44 -5.83 -9.10
C ILE A 30 2.81 -6.28 -7.69
N ASP A 31 3.78 -7.18 -7.55
CA ASP A 31 4.22 -7.71 -6.25
C ASP A 31 4.85 -6.62 -5.36
N ALA A 32 5.52 -5.64 -5.96
CA ALA A 32 6.11 -4.51 -5.25
C ALA A 32 5.02 -3.56 -4.72
N TYR A 33 4.06 -3.18 -5.56
CA TYR A 33 2.97 -2.27 -5.18
C TYR A 33 2.03 -2.94 -4.17
N ALA A 34 1.75 -4.23 -4.35
CA ALA A 34 0.97 -5.02 -3.40
C ALA A 34 1.65 -5.12 -2.02
N ARG A 35 3.00 -5.13 -1.96
CA ARG A 35 3.72 -5.04 -0.69
C ARG A 35 3.59 -3.67 -0.04
N ALA A 36 3.62 -2.59 -0.82
CA ALA A 36 3.43 -1.24 -0.31
C ALA A 36 2.10 -1.08 0.42
N VAL A 37 1.00 -1.52 -0.21
CA VAL A 37 -0.35 -1.49 0.37
C VAL A 37 -0.41 -2.29 1.67
N ARG A 38 0.18 -3.49 1.71
CA ARG A 38 0.23 -4.29 2.94
C ARG A 38 1.04 -3.63 4.04
N ARG A 39 2.16 -2.99 3.71
CA ARG A 39 3.07 -2.38 4.70
C ARG A 39 2.44 -1.16 5.36
N ILE A 40 1.84 -0.26 4.59
CA ILE A 40 1.17 0.93 5.17
C ILE A 40 -0.05 0.53 6.02
N SER A 41 -0.80 -0.48 5.59
CA SER A 41 -1.93 -1.02 6.34
C SER A 41 -1.50 -1.70 7.64
N ALA A 42 -0.37 -2.41 7.64
CA ALA A 42 0.20 -2.98 8.85
C ALA A 42 0.75 -1.90 9.79
N TYR A 43 1.29 -0.80 9.25
CA TYR A 43 1.84 0.30 10.05
C TYR A 43 0.78 1.02 10.88
N PHE A 44 -0.40 1.28 10.31
CA PHE A 44 -1.50 1.95 11.02
C PHE A 44 -2.57 1.01 11.59
N ASP A 45 -2.40 -0.30 11.36
CA ASP A 45 -3.38 -1.33 11.68
C ASP A 45 -4.81 -1.04 11.15
N CYS A 46 -4.89 -0.30 10.03
CA CYS A 46 -6.15 0.17 9.45
C CYS A 46 -6.25 -0.08 7.94
N CYS A 47 -7.49 -0.12 7.44
CA CYS A 47 -7.76 -0.34 6.04
C CYS A 47 -7.27 0.89 5.22
N PRO A 48 -6.60 0.70 4.07
CA PRO A 48 -5.88 1.78 3.40
C PRO A 48 -6.79 2.87 2.81
N ASP A 49 -8.08 2.58 2.69
CA ASP A 49 -9.11 3.54 2.30
C ASP A 49 -9.52 4.50 3.41
N GLN A 50 -9.14 4.24 4.66
CA GLN A 50 -9.33 5.14 5.80
C GLN A 50 -8.10 5.99 6.09
N LEU A 51 -7.00 5.80 5.36
CA LEU A 51 -5.76 6.54 5.58
C LEU A 51 -5.94 8.01 5.23
N THR A 52 -5.78 8.87 6.23
CA THR A 52 -5.76 10.33 6.04
C THR A 52 -4.49 10.77 5.33
N LEU A 53 -4.50 11.97 4.77
CA LEU A 53 -3.31 12.56 4.15
C LEU A 53 -2.16 12.69 5.16
N GLU A 54 -2.46 13.14 6.37
CA GLU A 54 -1.48 13.25 7.47
C GLU A 54 -0.84 11.91 7.84
N GLN A 55 -1.63 10.84 7.90
CA GLN A 55 -1.10 9.48 8.14
C GLN A 55 -0.18 9.04 7.00
N ARG A 56 -0.52 9.34 5.75
CA ARG A 56 0.37 9.03 4.61
C ARG A 56 1.68 9.80 4.71
N GLU A 57 1.63 11.09 5.03
CA GLU A 57 2.82 11.93 5.22
C GLU A 57 3.70 11.40 6.36
N HIS A 58 3.10 11.04 7.49
CA HIS A 58 3.81 10.46 8.62
C HIS A 58 4.48 9.12 8.24
N TYR A 59 3.78 8.24 7.54
CA TYR A 59 4.34 6.97 7.07
C TYR A 59 5.53 7.18 6.12
N PHE A 60 5.41 8.06 5.13
CA PHE A 60 6.52 8.31 4.20
C PHE A 60 7.70 9.01 4.87
N SER A 61 7.45 9.87 5.86
CA SER A 61 8.52 10.49 6.67
C SER A 61 9.30 9.42 7.45
N ALA A 62 8.61 8.49 8.11
CA ALA A 62 9.22 7.37 8.81
C ALA A 62 9.93 6.39 7.84
N LEU A 63 9.35 6.18 6.65
CA LEU A 63 9.91 5.29 5.64
C LEU A 63 11.22 5.82 5.05
N VAL A 64 11.30 7.13 4.80
CA VAL A 64 12.53 7.80 4.33
C VAL A 64 13.67 7.68 5.35
N ALA A 65 13.36 7.73 6.64
CA ALA A 65 14.37 7.61 7.70
C ALA A 65 14.93 6.17 7.84
N SER A 66 14.19 5.15 7.38
CA SER A 66 14.51 3.73 7.63
C SER A 66 14.84 2.92 6.38
N HIS A 67 14.47 3.38 5.18
CA HIS A 67 14.61 2.62 3.95
C HIS A 67 15.28 3.43 2.83
N SER A 68 15.81 2.72 1.83
CA SER A 68 16.37 3.34 0.64
C SER A 68 15.34 4.18 -0.12
N TRP A 69 15.80 5.22 -0.81
CA TRP A 69 14.93 6.04 -1.66
C TRP A 69 14.22 5.23 -2.76
N SER A 70 14.86 4.16 -3.26
CA SER A 70 14.22 3.24 -4.21
C SER A 70 12.98 2.56 -3.61
N THR A 71 13.05 2.15 -2.35
CA THR A 71 11.91 1.58 -1.62
C THR A 71 10.79 2.60 -1.42
N VAL A 72 11.15 3.82 -1.02
CA VAL A 72 10.19 4.92 -0.82
C VAL A 72 9.44 5.23 -2.12
N LYS A 73 10.15 5.31 -3.25
CA LYS A 73 9.55 5.54 -4.58
C LYS A 73 8.57 4.44 -4.97
N VAL A 74 8.95 3.17 -4.75
CA VAL A 74 8.09 2.02 -5.06
C VAL A 74 6.81 2.09 -4.23
N ASP A 75 6.91 2.38 -2.94
CA ASP A 75 5.74 2.46 -2.08
C ASP A 75 4.82 3.61 -2.42
N ARG A 76 5.39 4.78 -2.73
CA ARG A 76 4.63 5.94 -3.17
C ARG A 76 3.85 5.62 -4.44
N ASN A 77 4.50 4.99 -5.42
CA ASN A 77 3.85 4.60 -6.67
C ASN A 77 2.81 3.49 -6.51
N GLY A 78 2.95 2.63 -5.50
CA GLY A 78 1.98 1.57 -5.20
C GLY A 78 0.71 2.06 -4.51
N LEU A 79 0.72 3.29 -3.98
CA LEU A 79 -0.39 3.90 -3.24
C LEU A 79 -1.12 5.02 -4.02
N ILE A 80 -0.69 5.29 -5.26
CA ILE A 80 -1.30 6.26 -6.19
C ILE A 80 -2.39 5.59 -7.03
#